data_AF-F0R964-F1
#
_entry.id   AF-F0R964-F1
#
_cell.length_a   1.000
_cell.length_b   1.000
_cell.length_c   1.000
_cell.angle_alpha   90.00
_cell.angle_beta   90.00
_cell.angle_gamma   90.00
#
_symmetry.space_group_name_H-M   'P 1'
#
loop_
_entity.id
_entity.type
_entity.pdbx_description
1 polymer ?
#
loop_
_entity_poly.entity_id
_entity_poly.type
_entity_poly.pdbx_seq_one_letter_code
_entity_poly.pdbx_strand_id
1 'polypeptide(L)'
;MFAISFDMSISDLKKHYGEPYNNAYFEIKAILRKNGFEWIQGSTYLTQSEDLSNLFRAIEALKKIEWFRKSVRDIRGYKVENWSDFTNIVKNEYE
;
A
#
# COMPACT_ATOMS: atom_id res chain seq x y z
N MET A 1 -9.78 -1.12 12.36
CA MET A 1 -8.55 -0.81 11.58
C MET A 1 -8.86 -0.75 10.08
N PHE A 2 -7.96 -0.20 9.26
CA PHE A 2 -8.10 -0.24 7.79
C PHE A 2 -6.82 -0.68 7.09
N ALA A 3 -6.97 -1.31 5.92
CA ALA A 3 -5.87 -1.66 5.04
C ALA A 3 -6.07 -1.08 3.63
N ILE A 4 -4.96 -0.80 2.95
CA ILE A 4 -4.91 -0.50 1.51
C ILE A 4 -4.04 -1.55 0.85
N SER A 5 -4.53 -2.14 -0.24
CA SER A 5 -3.72 -2.95 -1.14
C SER A 5 -3.86 -2.41 -2.55
N PHE A 6 -2.77 -2.42 -3.31
CA PHE A 6 -2.78 -1.99 -4.69
C PHE A 6 -1.87 -2.86 -5.54
N ASP A 7 -2.04 -2.75 -6.85
CA ASP A 7 -1.27 -3.48 -7.82
C ASP A 7 -1.00 -2.59 -9.04
N MET A 8 0.19 -2.73 -9.62
CA MET A 8 0.70 -1.83 -10.65
C MET A 8 0.93 -2.57 -11.95
N SER A 9 0.56 -1.94 -13.07
CA SER A 9 0.98 -2.34 -14.41
C SER A 9 2.44 -1.95 -14.61
N ILE A 10 3.36 -2.92 -14.65
CA ILE A 10 4.81 -2.65 -14.80
C ILE A 10 5.11 -2.00 -16.15
N SER A 11 4.40 -2.34 -17.21
CA SER A 11 4.56 -1.70 -18.53
C SER A 11 4.21 -0.21 -18.49
N ASP A 12 3.10 0.15 -17.84
CA ASP A 12 2.69 1.54 -17.70
C ASP A 12 3.59 2.28 -16.72
N LEU A 13 4.05 1.61 -15.65
CA LEU A 13 4.98 2.19 -14.69
C LEU A 13 6.31 2.57 -15.35
N LYS A 14 6.88 1.67 -16.16
CA LYS A 14 8.08 1.98 -16.95
C LYS A 14 7.86 3.15 -17.90
N LYS A 15 6.68 3.25 -18.51
CA LYS A 15 6.33 4.32 -19.46
C LYS A 15 6.11 5.67 -18.78
N HIS A 16 5.49 5.69 -17.61
CA HIS A 16 5.03 6.93 -16.96
C HIS A 16 5.92 7.40 -15.82
N TYR A 17 6.69 6.51 -15.20
CA TYR A 17 7.67 6.84 -14.15
C TYR A 17 9.11 6.80 -14.68
N GLY A 18 9.43 5.84 -15.55
CA GLY A 18 10.78 5.62 -16.08
C GLY A 18 11.50 4.46 -15.41
N GLU A 19 12.78 4.26 -15.78
CA GLU A 19 13.66 3.24 -15.19
C GLU A 19 14.82 3.89 -14.41
N PRO A 20 15.15 3.39 -13.20
CA PRO A 20 14.58 2.23 -12.51
C PRO A 20 13.22 2.54 -11.83
N TYR A 21 12.19 1.75 -12.16
CA TYR A 21 10.82 1.97 -11.64
C TYR A 21 10.63 1.58 -10.17
N ASN A 22 11.59 0.88 -9.56
CA ASN A 22 11.50 0.42 -8.17
C ASN A 22 11.32 1.60 -7.18
N ASN A 23 11.85 2.79 -7.52
CA ASN A 23 11.72 4.01 -6.73
C ASN A 23 10.25 4.44 -6.54
N ALA A 24 9.36 4.10 -7.47
CA ALA A 24 7.92 4.34 -7.37
C ALA A 24 7.31 3.70 -6.12
N TYR A 25 7.71 2.48 -5.77
CA TYR A 25 7.20 1.78 -4.58
C TYR A 25 7.67 2.44 -3.28
N PHE A 26 8.89 2.99 -3.27
CA PHE A 26 9.40 3.76 -2.13
C PHE A 26 8.65 5.08 -1.95
N GLU A 27 8.32 5.78 -3.03
CA GLU A 27 7.49 6.99 -2.99
C GLU A 27 6.09 6.68 -2.44
N ILE A 28 5.42 5.63 -2.95
CA ILE A 28 4.10 5.20 -2.46
C ILE A 28 4.17 4.88 -0.97
N LYS A 29 5.19 4.10 -0.54
CA LYS A 29 5.41 3.77 0.87
C LYS A 29 5.54 5.03 1.73
N ALA A 30 6.31 6.01 1.28
CA ALA A 30 6.49 7.27 2.00
C ALA A 30 5.19 8.07 2.13
N ILE A 31 4.36 8.11 1.07
CA ILE A 31 3.06 8.79 1.08
C ILE A 31 2.08 8.10 2.02
N LEU A 32 1.97 6.78 1.93
CA LEU A 32 1.09 6.01 2.80
C LEU A 32 1.50 6.14 4.26
N ARG A 33 2.80 6.09 4.55
CA ARG A 33 3.33 6.32 5.91
C ARG A 33 3.00 7.71 6.44
N LYS A 34 3.12 8.76 5.62
CA LYS A 34 2.69 10.12 6.00
C LYS A 34 1.19 10.24 6.30
N ASN A 35 0.38 9.32 5.77
CA ASN A 35 -1.06 9.24 6.04
C ASN A 35 -1.42 8.19 7.12
N GLY A 36 -0.43 7.73 7.90
CA GLY A 36 -0.66 6.82 9.03
C GLY A 36 -0.85 5.35 8.64
N PHE A 37 -0.43 4.95 7.44
CA PHE A 37 -0.44 3.57 6.98
C PHE A 37 0.98 2.99 7.00
N GLU A 38 1.17 1.94 7.80
CA GLU A 38 2.43 1.20 7.88
C GLU A 38 2.44 0.05 6.87
N TRP A 39 3.63 -0.27 6.36
CA TRP A 39 3.81 -1.37 5.41
C TRP A 39 3.76 -2.72 6.13
N ILE A 40 3.00 -3.68 5.58
CA ILE A 40 2.92 -5.05 6.12
C ILE A 40 3.67 -6.02 5.21
N GLN A 41 3.21 -6.16 3.96
CA GLN A 41 3.82 -7.07 2.99
C GLN A 41 3.45 -6.67 1.57
N GLY A 42 4.35 -6.88 0.61
CA GLY A 42 4.12 -6.55 -0.80
C GLY A 42 3.61 -5.11 -0.96
N SER A 43 2.48 -4.96 -1.63
CA SER A 43 1.77 -3.68 -1.82
C SER A 43 0.63 -3.46 -0.81
N THR A 44 0.69 -4.08 0.37
CA THR A 44 -0.35 -3.97 1.41
C THR A 44 0.13 -3.17 2.61
N TYR A 45 -0.71 -2.24 3.04
CA TYR A 45 -0.46 -1.28 4.10
C TYR A 45 -1.64 -1.25 5.07
N LEU A 46 -1.37 -1.02 6.35
CA LEU A 46 -2.34 -1.10 7.43
C LEU A 46 -2.26 0.14 8.32
N THR A 47 -3.41 0.62 8.78
CA THR A 47 -3.49 1.62 9.84
C THR A 47 -4.23 1.05 11.04
N GLN A 48 -3.71 1.35 12.23
CA GLN A 48 -4.38 1.03 13.50
C GLN A 48 -5.58 1.95 13.75
N SER A 49 -5.67 3.07 13.04
CA SER A 49 -6.80 3.99 13.15
C SER A 49 -8.10 3.35 12.63
N GLU A 50 -9.20 3.64 13.33
CA GLU A 50 -10.56 3.30 12.89
C GLU A 50 -11.28 4.46 12.19
N ASP A 51 -10.59 5.58 12.01
CA ASP A 51 -11.13 6.73 11.29
C ASP A 51 -11.04 6.50 9.77
N LEU A 52 -12.20 6.31 9.14
CA LEU A 52 -12.32 6.15 7.69
C LEU A 52 -11.75 7.36 6.92
N SER A 53 -11.69 8.54 7.54
CA SER A 53 -11.10 9.74 6.94
C SER A 53 -9.62 9.57 6.61
N ASN A 54 -8.89 8.73 7.35
CA ASN A 54 -7.48 8.44 7.06
C ASN A 54 -7.33 7.65 5.76
N LEU A 55 -8.23 6.67 5.53
CA LEU A 55 -8.28 5.95 4.25
C LEU A 55 -8.53 6.92 3.09
N PHE A 56 -9.51 7.81 3.21
CA PHE A 56 -9.80 8.80 2.17
C PHE A 56 -8.62 9.76 1.91
N ARG A 57 -7.95 10.25 2.97
CA ARG A 57 -6.77 11.11 2.83
C ARG A 57 -5.62 10.42 2.09
N ALA A 58 -5.35 9.16 2.42
CA ALA A 58 -4.34 8.36 1.74
C ALA A 58 -4.66 8.16 0.24
N ILE A 59 -5.91 7.83 -0.09
CA ILE A 59 -6.35 7.66 -1.48
C ILE A 59 -6.26 8.99 -2.26
N GLU A 60 -6.70 10.11 -1.66
CA GLU A 60 -6.59 11.43 -2.29
C GLU A 60 -5.13 11.88 -2.46
N ALA A 61 -4.22 11.51 -1.55
CA ALA A 61 -2.79 11.76 -1.72
C ALA A 61 -2.19 10.98 -2.90
N LEU A 62 -2.52 9.68 -3.03
CA LEU A 62 -2.06 8.85 -4.15
C LEU A 62 -2.64 9.31 -5.49
N LYS A 63 -3.92 9.68 -5.52
CA LYS A 63 -4.61 10.18 -6.72
C LYS A 63 -3.98 11.45 -7.29
N LYS A 64 -3.27 12.26 -6.49
CA LYS A 64 -2.57 13.46 -6.99
C LYS A 64 -1.35 13.12 -7.85
N ILE A 65 -0.89 11.87 -7.85
CA ILE A 65 0.33 11.46 -8.53
C ILE A 65 -0.01 10.92 -9.90
N GLU A 66 0.45 11.61 -10.94
CA GLU A 66 0.08 11.32 -12.31
C GLU A 66 0.57 9.94 -12.77
N TRP A 67 1.84 9.63 -12.55
CA TRP A 67 2.41 8.34 -12.94
C TRP A 67 1.71 7.18 -12.20
N PHE A 68 1.29 7.41 -10.95
CA PHE A 68 0.56 6.41 -10.16
C PHE A 68 -0.81 6.16 -10.79
N ARG A 69 -1.60 7.21 -11.04
CA ARG A 69 -2.92 7.10 -11.69
C ARG A 69 -2.86 6.39 -13.04
N LYS A 70 -1.81 6.64 -13.82
CA LYS A 70 -1.63 6.03 -15.14
C LYS A 70 -1.13 4.60 -15.10
N SER A 71 -0.61 4.14 -13.96
CA SER A 71 0.06 2.84 -13.84
C SER A 71 -0.60 1.89 -12.84
N VAL A 72 -1.54 2.37 -12.00
CA VAL A 72 -2.29 1.52 -11.07
C VAL A 72 -3.26 0.63 -11.84
N ARG A 73 -3.15 -0.68 -11.63
CA ARG A 73 -4.03 -1.69 -12.23
C ARG A 73 -5.24 -1.96 -11.35
N ASP A 74 -5.04 -2.04 -10.04
CA ASP A 74 -6.10 -2.22 -9.05
C ASP A 74 -5.71 -1.56 -7.72
N ILE A 75 -6.68 -1.03 -6.99
CA ILE A 75 -6.49 -0.50 -5.63
C ILE A 75 -7.76 -0.71 -4.81
N ARG A 76 -7.61 -1.22 -3.59
CA ARG A 76 -8.71 -1.58 -2.68
C ARG A 76 -8.43 -1.10 -1.26
N GLY A 77 -9.49 -0.68 -0.58
CA GLY A 77 -9.51 -0.43 0.85
C GLY A 77 -10.31 -1.49 1.57
N TYR A 78 -9.88 -1.89 2.76
CA TYR A 78 -10.53 -2.93 3.57
C TYR A 78 -10.72 -2.44 5.00
N LYS A 79 -11.89 -2.71 5.59
CA LYS A 79 -12.03 -2.68 7.05
C LYS A 79 -11.44 -3.98 7.59
N VAL A 80 -10.51 -3.86 8.53
CA VAL A 80 -9.86 -5.01 9.17
C VAL A 80 -10.37 -5.08 10.59
N GLU A 81 -11.14 -6.12 10.88
CA GLU A 81 -11.66 -6.44 12.22
C GLU A 81 -10.63 -7.23 13.03
N ASN A 82 -9.95 -8.18 12.39
CA ASN A 82 -8.92 -9.00 13.01
C ASN A 82 -7.72 -9.17 12.07
N TRP A 83 -6.53 -9.21 12.66
CA TRP A 83 -5.27 -9.45 11.96
C TRP A 83 -4.42 -10.41 12.78
N SER A 84 -3.85 -11.42 12.14
CA SER A 84 -3.03 -12.45 12.78
C SER A 84 -1.83 -12.75 11.88
N ASP A 85 -0.64 -12.71 12.46
CA ASP A 85 0.60 -13.10 11.78
C ASP A 85 0.89 -14.58 12.07
N PHE A 86 0.82 -15.41 11.05
CA PHE A 86 1.06 -16.85 11.13
C PHE A 86 2.50 -17.24 10.76
N THR A 87 3.41 -16.27 10.54
CA THR A 87 4.77 -16.54 10.03
C THR A 87 5.52 -17.54 10.90
N ASN A 88 5.57 -17.32 12.22
CA ASN A 88 6.30 -18.20 13.13
C ASN A 88 5.66 -19.59 13.23
N ILE A 89 4.32 -19.66 13.14
CA ILE A 89 3.57 -20.93 13.12
C ILE A 89 3.97 -21.76 11.90
N VAL A 90 3.98 -21.13 10.70
CA VAL A 90 4.34 -21.79 9.45
C VAL A 90 5.81 -22.20 9.42
N LYS A 91 6.69 -21.37 9.99
CA LYS A 91 8.13 -21.66 10.08
C LYS A 91 8.49 -22.64 11.20
N ASN A 92 7.55 -22.98 12.09
CA ASN A 92 7.80 -23.76 13.29
C ASN A 92 8.88 -23.13 14.19
N GLU A 93 8.87 -21.80 14.31
CA GLU A 93 9.80 -20.99 15.11
C GLU A 93 9.13 -20.55 16.42
N TYR A 94 8.70 -21.51 17.23
CA TYR A 94 8.32 -21.24 18.62
C TYR A 94 9.56 -21.36 19.49
N GLU A 95 9.90 -20.30 20.23
CA GLU A 95 10.85 -20.40 21.35
C GLU A 95 10.34 -21.37 22.43
#